data_AF-A0A6V8KXY5-F1
#
_entry.id   AF-A0A6V8KXY5-F1
#
_cell.length_a   1.000
_cell.length_b   1.000
_cell.length_c   1.000
_cell.angle_alpha   90.00
_cell.angle_beta   90.00
_cell.angle_gamma   90.00
#
_symmetry.space_group_name_H-M   'P 1'
#
loop_
_entity.id
_entity.type
_entity.pdbx_description
1 polymer ?
#
loop_
_entity_poly.entity_id
_entity_poly.type
_entity_poly.pdbx_seq_one_letter_code
_entity_poly.pdbx_strand_id
1 'polypeptide(L)'
;MNWPEYTSLARQLADVRRAEVEFRARSGERTAAAHAVIDRLTKHLDLQRGRLVNLAAQLRLPEPRFGAAGQSGIVDVGEALQRAADATNAADAEARRAEELAGQPVLLPGMSPTGRSALVYIA
;
A
#
# COMPACT_ATOMS: atom_id res chain seq x y z
N MET A 1 57.36 13.36 9.93
CA MET A 1 56.04 12.86 10.37
C MET A 1 56.16 12.58 11.86
N ASN A 2 55.45 13.32 12.70
CA ASN A 2 55.62 13.27 14.15
C ASN A 2 54.62 12.26 14.77
N TRP A 3 55.04 11.52 15.79
CA TRP A 3 54.19 10.57 16.52
C TRP A 3 52.80 11.11 16.94
N PRO A 4 52.68 12.32 17.52
CA PRO A 4 51.38 12.89 17.86
C PRO A 4 50.46 13.09 16.65
N GLU A 5 50.99 13.50 15.49
CA GLU A 5 50.21 13.67 14.26
C GLU A 5 49.67 12.34 13.73
N TYR A 6 50.49 11.29 13.81
CA TYR A 6 50.05 9.92 13.48
C TYR A 6 48.91 9.47 14.39
N THR A 7 49.04 9.68 15.72
CA THR A 7 47.97 9.28 16.65
C THR A 7 46.69 10.08 16.48
N SER A 8 46.77 11.37 16.12
CA SER A 8 45.56 12.17 15.81
C SER A 8 44.89 11.68 14.52
N LEU A 9 45.67 11.37 13.49
CA LEU A 9 45.15 10.86 12.23
C LEU A 9 44.51 9.47 12.40
N ALA A 10 45.13 8.60 13.20
CA ALA A 10 44.58 7.30 13.54
C ALA A 10 43.24 7.41 14.29
N ARG A 11 43.11 8.38 15.22
CA ARG A 11 41.83 8.66 15.89
C ARG A 11 40.77 9.18 14.93
N GLN A 12 41.12 10.15 14.08
CA GLN A 12 40.20 10.66 13.06
C GLN A 12 39.70 9.56 12.12
N LEU A 13 40.59 8.66 11.69
CA LEU A 13 40.22 7.53 10.83
C LEU A 13 39.30 6.52 11.56
N ALA A 14 39.52 6.30 12.85
CA ALA A 14 38.64 5.47 13.67
C ALA A 14 37.25 6.09 13.84
N ASP A 15 37.16 7.40 14.03
CA ASP A 15 35.89 8.10 14.16
C ASP A 15 35.11 8.11 12.82
N VAL A 16 35.79 8.33 11.70
CA VAL A 16 35.18 8.21 10.36
C VAL A 16 34.67 6.79 10.12
N ARG A 17 35.46 5.75 10.46
CA ARG A 17 35.04 4.35 10.34
C ARG A 17 33.78 4.04 11.17
N ARG A 18 33.69 4.57 12.40
CA ARG A 18 32.49 4.40 13.24
C ARG A 18 31.27 5.05 12.60
N ALA A 19 31.41 6.30 12.14
CA ALA A 19 30.33 7.03 11.47
C ALA A 19 29.85 6.31 10.18
N GLU A 20 30.77 5.73 9.40
CA GLU A 20 30.42 4.93 8.21
C GLU A 20 29.62 3.68 8.58
N VAL A 21 30.03 2.95 9.63
CA VAL A 21 29.32 1.75 10.09
C VAL A 21 27.90 2.11 10.54
N GLU A 22 27.74 3.17 11.32
CA GLU A 22 26.42 3.66 11.77
C GLU A 22 25.54 4.14 10.61
N PHE A 23 26.13 4.78 9.60
CA PHE A 23 25.40 5.20 8.40
C PHE A 23 24.92 4.00 7.58
N ARG A 24 25.78 2.99 7.40
CA ARG A 24 25.42 1.74 6.69
C ARG A 24 24.35 0.96 7.44
N ALA A 25 24.44 0.87 8.77
CA ALA A 25 23.42 0.24 9.60
C ALA A 25 22.05 0.91 9.40
N ARG A 26 21.98 2.24 9.54
CA ARG A 26 20.73 3.02 9.33
C ARG A 26 20.18 2.88 7.90
N SER A 27 21.07 2.84 6.90
CA SER A 27 20.65 2.66 5.51
C SER A 27 20.11 1.25 5.26
N GLY A 28 20.74 0.22 5.83
CA GLY A 28 20.28 -1.16 5.77
C GLY A 28 18.93 -1.38 6.45
N GLU A 29 18.69 -0.75 7.60
CA GLU A 29 17.39 -0.80 8.27
C GLU A 29 16.28 -0.18 7.43
N ARG A 30 16.54 0.98 6.80
CA ARG A 30 15.56 1.65 5.93
C ARG A 30 15.23 0.82 4.69
N THR A 31 16.23 0.22 4.04
CA THR A 31 15.98 -0.63 2.87
C THR A 31 15.25 -1.91 3.27
N ALA A 32 15.59 -2.53 4.40
CA ALA A 32 14.88 -3.70 4.91
C ALA A 32 13.41 -3.38 5.24
N ALA A 33 13.15 -2.24 5.89
CA ALA A 33 11.80 -1.78 6.19
C ALA A 33 10.98 -1.50 4.92
N ALA A 34 11.60 -0.86 3.90
CA ALA A 34 10.96 -0.61 2.62
C ALA A 34 10.58 -1.92 1.90
N HIS A 35 11.48 -2.91 1.86
CA HIS A 35 11.18 -4.22 1.29
C HIS A 35 10.04 -4.92 2.03
N ALA A 36 10.03 -4.88 3.36
CA ALA A 36 8.96 -5.48 4.15
C ALA A 36 7.59 -4.84 3.85
N VAL A 37 7.53 -3.53 3.61
CA VAL A 37 6.31 -2.83 3.20
C VAL A 37 5.88 -3.26 1.80
N ILE A 38 6.80 -3.32 0.84
CA ILE A 38 6.53 -3.77 -0.53
C ILE A 38 5.99 -5.20 -0.53
N ASP A 39 6.61 -6.11 0.22
CA ASP A 39 6.17 -7.50 0.32
C ASP A 39 4.77 -7.60 0.91
N ARG A 40 4.47 -6.79 1.94
CA ARG A 40 3.14 -6.75 2.56
C ARG A 40 2.09 -6.26 1.57
N LEU A 41 2.36 -5.17 0.85
CA LEU A 41 1.45 -4.62 -0.15
C LEU A 41 1.22 -5.61 -1.30
N THR A 42 2.28 -6.27 -1.77
CA THR A 42 2.21 -7.26 -2.85
C THR A 42 1.31 -8.42 -2.46
N LYS A 43 1.55 -9.04 -1.29
CA LYS A 43 0.70 -10.13 -0.78
C LYS A 43 -0.76 -9.72 -0.65
N HIS A 44 -1.00 -8.49 -0.19
CA HIS A 44 -2.35 -7.99 -0.02
C HIS A 44 -3.07 -7.78 -1.36
N LEU A 45 -2.40 -7.17 -2.34
CA LEU A 45 -2.93 -6.99 -3.69
C LEU A 45 -3.23 -8.34 -4.38
N ASP A 46 -2.38 -9.35 -4.16
CA ASP A 46 -2.62 -10.69 -4.69
C ASP A 46 -3.86 -11.35 -4.08
N LEU A 47 -4.06 -11.18 -2.77
CA LEU A 47 -5.28 -11.66 -2.09
C LEU A 47 -6.53 -10.93 -2.60
N GLN A 48 -6.49 -9.61 -2.75
CA GLN A 48 -7.59 -8.82 -3.29
C GLN A 48 -7.93 -9.23 -4.72
N ARG A 49 -6.91 -9.39 -5.58
CA ARG A 49 -7.07 -9.90 -6.95
C ARG A 49 -7.75 -11.26 -6.95
N GLY A 50 -7.28 -12.19 -6.13
CA GLY A 50 -7.85 -13.54 -6.03
C GLY A 50 -9.32 -13.52 -5.61
N ARG A 51 -9.70 -12.67 -4.66
CA ARG A 51 -11.10 -12.48 -4.24
C ARG A 51 -11.96 -11.95 -5.38
N LEU A 52 -11.50 -10.94 -6.11
CA LEU A 52 -12.24 -10.35 -7.23
C LEU A 52 -12.42 -11.34 -8.38
N VAL A 53 -11.39 -12.12 -8.71
CA VAL A 53 -11.48 -13.18 -9.71
C VAL A 53 -12.49 -14.24 -9.30
N ASN A 54 -12.46 -14.69 -8.04
CA ASN A 54 -13.45 -15.63 -7.51
C ASN A 54 -14.88 -15.07 -7.56
N LEU A 55 -15.06 -13.81 -7.19
CA LEU A 55 -16.37 -13.15 -7.22
C LEU A 55 -16.90 -13.04 -8.66
N ALA A 56 -16.05 -12.67 -9.62
CA ALA A 56 -16.42 -12.62 -11.03
C ALA A 56 -16.84 -14.01 -11.55
N ALA A 57 -16.11 -15.07 -11.18
CA ALA A 57 -16.45 -16.44 -11.53
C ALA A 57 -17.82 -16.87 -10.94
N GLN A 58 -18.07 -16.56 -9.67
CA GLN A 58 -19.36 -16.86 -9.01
C GLN A 58 -20.54 -16.14 -9.67
N LEU A 59 -20.34 -14.90 -10.09
CA LEU A 59 -21.37 -14.09 -10.76
C LEU A 59 -21.44 -14.34 -12.28
N ARG A 60 -20.61 -15.23 -12.82
CA ARG A 60 -20.44 -15.50 -14.27
C ARG A 60 -20.17 -14.22 -15.08
N LEU A 61 -19.45 -13.29 -14.48
CA LEU A 61 -18.99 -12.05 -15.11
C LEU A 61 -17.63 -12.27 -15.80
N PRO A 62 -17.30 -11.48 -16.83
CA PRO A 62 -15.96 -11.49 -17.42
C PRO A 62 -14.90 -11.14 -16.37
N GLU A 63 -13.72 -11.76 -16.48
CA GLU A 63 -12.64 -11.62 -15.52
C GLU A 63 -12.15 -10.15 -15.42
N PRO A 64 -12.00 -9.60 -14.21
CA PRO A 64 -11.54 -8.23 -14.01
C PRO A 64 -10.11 -8.06 -14.55
N ARG A 65 -9.90 -7.02 -15.35
CA ARG A 65 -8.58 -6.67 -15.89
C ARG A 65 -7.87 -5.71 -14.94
N PHE A 66 -6.70 -6.11 -14.45
CA PHE A 66 -5.86 -5.28 -13.60
C PHE A 66 -4.77 -4.61 -14.43
N GLY A 67 -4.83 -3.29 -14.58
CA GLY A 67 -3.79 -2.50 -15.25
C GLY A 67 -2.63 -2.15 -14.32
N ALA A 68 -1.46 -1.86 -14.89
CA ALA A 68 -0.37 -1.26 -14.14
C ALA A 68 -0.74 0.19 -13.79
N ALA A 69 -0.62 0.58 -12.52
CA ALA A 69 -0.70 1.98 -12.12
C ALA A 69 0.45 2.74 -12.83
N GLY A 70 0.12 3.81 -13.54
CA GLY A 70 1.11 4.61 -14.26
C GLY A 70 2.22 5.09 -13.33
N GLN A 71 3.46 5.12 -13.83
CA GLN A 71 4.61 5.65 -13.11
C GLN A 71 4.38 7.13 -12.83
N SER A 72 3.79 7.43 -11.67
CA SER A 72 3.75 8.79 -11.15
C SER A 72 5.19 9.20 -10.84
N GLY A 73 5.58 10.42 -11.22
CA GLY A 73 6.90 10.99 -10.93
C GLY A 73 7.11 11.11 -9.42
N ILE A 74 7.52 10.01 -8.81
CA ILE A 74 7.74 9.88 -7.38
C ILE A 74 9.18 10.28 -7.10
N VAL A 75 9.36 11.42 -6.44
CA VAL A 75 10.68 11.94 -6.03
C VAL A 75 11.11 11.33 -4.69
N ASP A 76 10.16 10.86 -3.86
CA ASP A 76 10.43 10.20 -2.57
C ASP A 76 9.72 8.84 -2.45
N VAL A 77 10.52 7.78 -2.30
CA VAL A 77 10.06 6.38 -2.18
C VAL A 77 9.22 6.18 -0.91
N GLY A 78 9.55 6.86 0.19
CA GLY A 78 8.81 6.72 1.46
C GLY A 78 7.38 7.23 1.33
N GLU A 79 7.20 8.42 0.76
CA GLU A 79 5.88 8.99 0.52
C GLU A 79 5.05 8.17 -0.48
N ALA A 80 5.69 7.56 -1.48
CA ALA A 80 5.00 6.68 -2.40
C ALA A 80 4.51 5.39 -1.75
N LEU A 81 5.33 4.77 -0.90
CA LEU A 81 4.91 3.58 -0.16
C LEU A 81 3.76 3.89 0.80
N GLN A 82 3.82 5.04 1.48
CA GLN A 82 2.73 5.49 2.35
C GLN A 82 1.44 5.73 1.54
N ARG A 83 1.52 6.48 0.43
CA ARG A 83 0.37 6.69 -0.47
C ARG A 83 -0.20 5.40 -1.02
N ALA A 84 0.65 4.42 -1.36
CA ALA A 84 0.20 3.12 -1.82
C ALA A 84 -0.56 2.37 -0.71
N ALA A 85 -0.02 2.36 0.51
CA ALA A 85 -0.69 1.74 1.66
C ALA A 85 -2.04 2.40 1.97
N ASP A 86 -2.11 3.72 1.94
CA ASP A 86 -3.35 4.47 2.19
C ASP A 86 -4.40 4.19 1.09
N ALA A 87 -3.99 4.14 -0.18
CA ALA A 87 -4.87 3.79 -1.29
C ALA A 87 -5.41 2.34 -1.17
N THR A 88 -4.56 1.39 -0.80
CA THR A 88 -4.97 0.00 -0.55
C THR A 88 -5.98 -0.11 0.60
N ASN A 89 -5.73 0.61 1.70
CA ASN A 89 -6.65 0.64 2.85
C ASN A 89 -8.00 1.27 2.49
N ALA A 90 -8.00 2.34 1.69
CA ALA A 90 -9.22 2.98 1.21
C ALA A 90 -10.04 2.03 0.34
N ALA A 91 -9.39 1.31 -0.59
CA ALA A 91 -10.04 0.32 -1.43
C ALA A 91 -10.67 -0.83 -0.61
N ASP A 92 -10.00 -1.30 0.44
CA ASP A 92 -10.57 -2.32 1.36
C ASP A 92 -11.79 -1.80 2.14
N ALA A 93 -11.77 -0.54 2.53
CA ALA A 93 -12.90 0.07 3.23
C ALA A 93 -14.12 0.19 2.30
N GLU A 94 -13.90 0.49 1.02
CA GLU A 94 -14.95 0.56 0.01
C GLU A 94 -15.49 -0.83 -0.35
N ALA A 95 -14.61 -1.83 -0.52
CA ALA A 95 -15.00 -3.20 -0.78
C ALA A 95 -15.89 -3.77 0.34
N ARG A 96 -15.53 -3.54 1.61
CA ARG A 96 -16.36 -3.95 2.76
C ARG A 96 -17.73 -3.29 2.77
N ARG A 97 -17.81 -1.99 2.48
CA ARG A 97 -19.10 -1.29 2.37
C ARG A 97 -19.95 -1.87 1.23
N ALA A 98 -19.35 -2.22 0.11
CA ALA A 98 -20.06 -2.86 -1.00
C ALA A 98 -20.61 -4.25 -0.63
N GLU A 99 -19.82 -5.06 0.09
CA GLU A 99 -20.26 -6.35 0.62
C GLU A 99 -21.40 -6.20 1.64
N GLU A 100 -21.32 -5.23 2.55
CA GLU A 100 -22.38 -4.91 3.52
C GLU A 100 -23.69 -4.50 2.84
N LEU A 101 -23.61 -3.68 1.78
CA LEU A 101 -24.78 -3.26 1.00
C LEU A 101 -25.37 -4.42 0.18
N ALA A 102 -24.54 -5.32 -0.34
CA ALA A 102 -24.98 -6.51 -1.06
C ALA A 102 -25.69 -7.53 -0.14
N GLY A 103 -25.30 -7.58 1.14
CA GLY A 103 -25.93 -8.41 2.16
C GLY A 103 -27.22 -7.85 2.76
N GLN A 104 -27.55 -6.57 2.53
CA GLN A 104 -28.82 -6.00 2.98
C GLN A 104 -29.97 -6.50 2.09
N PRO A 105 -31.09 -6.98 2.68
CA PRO A 105 -32.25 -7.39 1.91
C PRO A 105 -32.74 -6.21 1.09
N VAL A 106 -32.85 -6.40 -0.22
CA VAL A 106 -33.39 -5.39 -1.13
C VAL A 106 -34.83 -5.13 -0.73
N LEU A 107 -35.07 -4.01 -0.04
CA LEU A 107 -36.42 -3.48 0.10
C LEU A 107 -36.88 -3.12 -1.31
N LEU A 108 -37.82 -3.90 -1.85
CA LEU A 108 -38.44 -3.78 -3.18
C LEU A 108 -37.55 -4.29 -4.34
N PRO A 109 -37.42 -5.62 -4.53
CA PRO A 109 -36.72 -6.20 -5.67
C PRO A 109 -37.46 -5.85 -6.98
N GLY A 110 -36.82 -5.06 -7.84
CA GLY A 110 -37.34 -4.67 -9.17
C GLY A 110 -37.23 -3.20 -9.52
N MET A 111 -36.94 -2.30 -8.56
CA MET A 111 -36.78 -0.86 -8.82
C MET A 111 -35.32 -0.42 -8.89
N SER A 112 -35.02 0.50 -9.82
CA SER A 112 -33.72 1.17 -9.91
C SER A 112 -33.42 1.96 -8.62
N PRO A 113 -32.13 2.19 -8.28
CA PRO A 113 -31.75 2.95 -7.09
C PRO A 113 -32.44 4.32 -7.00
N THR A 114 -32.56 5.02 -8.14
CA THR A 114 -33.20 6.34 -8.24
C THR A 114 -34.71 6.29 -7.97
N GLY A 115 -35.40 5.23 -8.40
CA GLY A 115 -36.83 5.03 -8.13
C GLY A 115 -37.13 4.77 -6.65
N ARG A 116 -36.21 4.10 -5.95
CA ARG A 116 -36.30 3.87 -4.49
C ARG A 116 -36.08 5.15 -3.68
N SER A 117 -35.09 5.97 -4.04
CA SER A 117 -34.83 7.25 -3.36
C SER A 117 -36.01 8.22 -3.47
N ALA A 118 -36.76 8.19 -4.58
CA ALA A 118 -37.95 9.03 -4.74
C ALA A 118 -39.05 8.67 -3.73
N LEU A 119 -39.32 7.37 -3.49
CA LEU A 119 -40.39 6.94 -2.58
C LEU A 119 -40.15 7.32 -1.12
N VAL A 120 -38.90 7.37 -0.66
CA VAL A 120 -38.55 7.75 0.72
C VAL A 120 -38.75 9.26 0.98
N TYR A 121 -38.77 10.09 -0.06
CA TYR A 121 -39.00 11.54 0.05
C TYR A 121 -40.44 11.97 -0.25
N ILE A 122 -41.28 11.06 -0.75
CA ILE A 122 -42.70 11.33 -1.07
C ILE A 122 -43.64 10.74 0.00
N ALA A 123 -43.10 9.99 0.97
CA ALA A 123 -43.79 9.55 2.18
C ALA A 123 -43.49 10.49 3.35
#